data_AF-A0A5K1E7I5-F1
#
_entry.id   AF-A0A5K1E7I5-F1
#
_cell.length_a   1.000
_cell.length_b   1.000
_cell.length_c   1.000
_cell.angle_alpha   90.00
_cell.angle_beta   90.00
_cell.angle_gamma   90.00
#
_symmetry.space_group_name_H-M   'P 1'
#
loop_
_entity.id
_entity.type
_entity.pdbx_description
1 polymer ?
#
loop_
_entity_poly.entity_id
_entity_poly.type
_entity_poly.pdbx_seq_one_letter_code
_entity_poly.pdbx_strand_id
1 'polypeptide(L)' 'VPCLEHNGKVMGESLDLLYYLDDHFTGPQLLPE' A
#
# COMPACT_ATOMS: atom_id res chain seq x y z
N VAL A 1 -5.34 12.89 5.60
CA VAL A 1 -4.32 11.84 5.80
C VAL A 1 -4.71 10.68 4.90
N PRO A 2 -3.78 10.11 4.10
CA PRO A 2 -4.11 8.99 3.22
C PRO A 2 -4.47 7.73 4.03
N CYS A 3 -5.41 6.93 3.51
CA CYS A 3 -5.77 5.63 4.06
C CYS A 3 -6.18 4.67 2.92
N LEU A 4 -6.08 3.37 3.18
CA LEU A 4 -6.49 2.29 2.27
C LEU A 4 -7.43 1.34 3.01
N GLU A 5 -8.53 0.98 2.36
CA GLU A 5 -9.40 -0.12 2.77
C GLU A 5 -9.32 -1.24 1.74
N HIS A 6 -8.95 -2.44 2.17
CA HIS A 6 -8.87 -3.62 1.32
C HIS A 6 -9.13 -4.87 2.17
N ASN A 7 -9.87 -5.85 1.65
CA ASN A 7 -10.25 -7.09 2.38
C ASN A 7 -10.86 -6.82 3.78
N GLY A 8 -11.63 -5.74 3.92
CA GLY A 8 -12.28 -5.36 5.18
C GLY A 8 -11.34 -4.84 6.27
N LYS A 9 -10.07 -4.54 5.94
CA LYS A 9 -9.09 -3.91 6.84
C LYS A 9 -8.79 -2.49 6.38
N VAL A 10 -8.68 -1.56 7.34
CA VAL A 10 -8.27 -0.17 7.11
C VAL A 10 -6.82 0.04 7.59
N MET A 11 -6.01 0.72 6.77
CA MET A 11 -4.61 1.07 7.04
C MET A 11 -4.39 2.56 6.73
N GLY A 12 -3.51 3.24 7.48
CA GLY A 12 -3.32 4.69 7.36
C GLY A 12 -1.90 5.19 7.66
N GLU A 13 -0.93 4.29 7.84
CA GLU A 13 0.48 4.66 7.94
C GLU A 13 1.07 4.66 6.52
N SER A 14 1.70 5.76 6.13
CA SER A 14 2.13 6.01 4.76
C SER A 14 3.11 4.99 4.18
N LEU A 15 4.06 4.51 4.98
CA LEU A 15 5.07 3.55 4.50
C LEU A 15 4.49 2.14 4.41
N ASP A 16 3.66 1.74 5.39
CA ASP A 16 2.88 0.50 5.34
C ASP A 16 1.97 0.47 4.11
N LEU A 17 1.35 1.60 3.74
CA LEU A 17 0.56 1.72 2.53
C LEU A 17 1.39 1.47 1.27
N LEU A 18 2.59 2.04 1.17
CA LEU A 18 3.48 1.84 0.02
C LEU A 18 3.89 0.38 -0.13
N TYR A 19 4.34 -0.25 0.96
CA TYR A 19 4.69 -1.68 0.95
C TYR A 19 3.50 -2.57 0.60
N TYR A 20 2.33 -2.30 1.17
CA TYR A 20 1.13 -3.09 0.89
C TYR A 20 0.72 -3.00 -0.59
N LEU A 21 0.76 -1.79 -1.15
CA LEU A 21 0.43 -1.58 -2.55
C LEU A 21 1.41 -2.28 -3.50
N ASP A 22 2.71 -2.23 -3.20
CA ASP A 22 3.76 -2.85 -4.01
C ASP A 22 3.67 -4.39 -4.01
N ASP A 23 3.30 -5.00 -2.87
CA ASP A 23 3.20 -6.45 -2.71
C ASP A 23 1.88 -7.06 -3.24
N HIS A 24 0.77 -6.31 -3.18
CA HIS A 24 -0.58 -6.85 -3.46
C HIS A 24 -1.14 -6.48 -4.84
N PHE A 25 -0.52 -5.55 -5.56
CA PHE A 25 -1.02 -5.07 -6.84
C PHE A 25 0.07 -5.11 -7.91
N THR A 26 -0.31 -5.52 -9.12
CA THR A 26 0.60 -5.46 -10.26
C THR A 26 0.70 -4.02 -10.78
N GLY A 27 1.90 -3.55 -11.08
CA GLY A 27 2.10 -2.22 -11.64
C GLY A 27 3.58 -1.83 -11.67
N PRO A 28 3.88 -0.55 -11.95
CA PRO A 28 5.21 0.01 -11.71
C PRO A 28 5.59 -0.13 -10.24
N GLN A 29 6.86 -0.45 -9.97
CA GLN A 29 7.37 -0.51 -8.60
C GLN A 29 7.22 0.86 -7.92
N LEU A 30 6.68 0.84 -6.70
CA LEU A 30 6.52 2.04 -5.87
C LEU A 30 7.77 2.31 -5.01
N LEU A 31 8.57 1.26 -4.79
CA LEU A 31 9.77 1.31 -3.96
C LEU A 31 11.02 1.17 -4.85
N PRO A 32 12.15 1.77 -4.44
CA PRO A 32 13.43 1.52 -5.08
C PRO A 32 13.89 0.07 -4.89
N GLU A 33 14.73 -0.44 -5.80
CA GLU A 33 15.55 -1.65 -5.58
C GLU A 33 16.65 -1.44 -4.53
#